data_AF-A0A507DG16-F1
#
_entry.id   AF-A0A507DG16-F1
#
_cell.length_a   1.000
_cell.length_b   1.000
_cell.length_c   1.000
_cell.angle_alpha   90.00
_cell.angle_beta   90.00
_cell.angle_gamma   90.00
#
_symmetry.space_group_name_H-M   'P 1'
#
loop_
_entity.id
_entity.type
_entity.pdbx_description
1 polymer ?
#
loop_
_entity_poly.entity_id
_entity_poly.type
_entity_poly.pdbx_seq_one_letter_code
_entity_poly.pdbx_strand_id
1 'polypeptide(L)'
;MTDEATAQILQTLSVYLGWSMTAFGTLQTLTLLTMIACMDWHFKKPILTLFNTTLFAMTLSSAFLSFFIVISISSETSKCMLGASLALASAETAYVKYSWARSAGIVRSIQSQTLTQFLNLLVALAPGVCFLQCIPVVAMMLVPEGFENRTLSLTYAACYMLNGVLVVFFDTALLLSFTAYLRNISGGGQEEKRLQIVAKHGVLSVCICYLCLALADTNLTHSRNPFSRDPFVVLIWTLAALLCNFVCTVLVAMKVSLWVSDQTHMLRSSKLCEIVKVDTEELTNRTSRLASLMGTSDTNAPMRSYALSKSGGNASNNNNNSNYNWQSEVSQQQQFVPSSSTQYPPSNAPASNGPFRPDVVLLSPALDMNTFYRQRDLITQYTATVESNIGAIKQLNNRVLQEVNQNNTIKLKAQLDELTTETSNIVQATRDALKVLQKSRKGDKNTRKGQYEFCLKKLQAAAGSFLNVQNEIKMSKRDQIARQYRIAKPNASEHEIQEALDSGRDVFAEMMLSSRVADQQRQLSAVQERQKELNKVLESMGALQQLMQEMSDMINVSFFGC
;
A
#
# COMPACT_ATOMS: atom_id res chain seq x y z
N MET A 1 -34.38 -41.87 30.00
CA MET A 1 -34.92 -41.66 28.63
C MET A 1 -34.51 -40.33 28.01
N THR A 2 -34.05 -39.32 28.77
CA THR A 2 -33.64 -38.02 28.21
C THR A 2 -32.22 -38.02 27.64
N ASP A 3 -31.24 -38.61 28.33
CA ASP A 3 -29.82 -38.50 27.93
C ASP A 3 -29.49 -39.22 26.61
N GLU A 4 -30.03 -40.41 26.40
CA GLU A 4 -29.79 -41.20 25.19
C GLU A 4 -30.45 -40.58 23.95
N ALA A 5 -31.65 -40.02 24.12
CA ALA A 5 -32.33 -39.26 23.06
C ALA A 5 -31.54 -37.98 22.72
N THR A 6 -31.02 -37.26 23.73
CA THR A 6 -30.17 -36.07 23.48
C THR A 6 -28.86 -36.44 22.78
N ALA A 7 -28.23 -37.55 23.14
CA ALA A 7 -27.01 -38.04 22.49
C ALA A 7 -27.26 -38.37 21.00
N GLN A 8 -28.35 -39.05 20.68
CA GLN A 8 -28.73 -39.37 19.30
C GLN A 8 -29.05 -38.12 18.47
N ILE A 9 -29.73 -37.14 19.06
CA ILE A 9 -30.02 -35.87 18.39
C ILE A 9 -28.73 -35.11 18.10
N LEU A 10 -27.82 -35.01 19.08
CA LEU A 10 -26.53 -34.33 18.93
C LEU A 10 -25.64 -34.99 17.88
N GLN A 11 -25.59 -36.32 17.85
CA GLN A 11 -24.84 -37.07 16.85
C GLN A 11 -25.42 -36.83 15.44
N THR A 12 -26.75 -36.93 15.29
CA THR A 12 -27.43 -36.66 14.02
C THR A 12 -27.16 -35.23 13.53
N LEU A 13 -27.28 -34.25 14.43
CA LEU A 13 -26.97 -32.85 14.15
C LEU A 13 -25.51 -32.67 13.68
N SER A 14 -24.55 -33.30 14.35
CA SER A 14 -23.12 -33.20 14.01
C SER A 14 -22.80 -33.76 12.61
N VAL A 15 -23.48 -34.83 12.19
CA VAL A 15 -23.34 -35.42 10.85
C VAL A 15 -23.91 -34.48 9.79
N TYR A 16 -25.13 -33.97 9.98
CA TYR A 16 -25.75 -33.01 9.05
C TYR A 16 -24.92 -31.74 8.91
N LEU A 17 -24.46 -31.20 10.04
CA LEU A 17 -23.57 -30.04 10.07
C LEU A 17 -22.31 -30.34 9.26
N GLY A 18 -21.60 -31.43 9.54
CA GLY A 18 -20.36 -31.73 8.85
C GLY A 18 -20.50 -31.98 7.33
N TRP A 19 -21.58 -32.60 6.85
CA TRP A 19 -21.83 -32.73 5.42
C TRP A 19 -22.11 -31.37 4.76
N SER A 20 -22.94 -30.54 5.41
CA SER A 20 -23.20 -29.17 4.93
C SER A 20 -21.91 -28.33 4.88
N MET A 21 -21.02 -28.53 5.85
CA MET A 21 -19.71 -27.88 5.92
C MET A 21 -18.79 -28.28 4.78
N THR A 22 -18.74 -29.57 4.46
CA THR A 22 -17.92 -30.09 3.38
C THR A 22 -18.42 -29.55 2.02
N ALA A 23 -19.73 -29.52 1.83
CA ALA A 23 -20.34 -28.91 0.65
C ALA A 23 -20.02 -27.40 0.56
N PHE A 24 -20.11 -26.68 1.68
CA PHE A 24 -19.76 -25.26 1.72
C PHE A 24 -18.27 -25.00 1.42
N GLY A 25 -17.35 -25.76 2.03
CA GLY A 25 -15.91 -25.65 1.80
C GLY A 25 -15.52 -25.97 0.35
N THR A 26 -16.15 -26.97 -0.26
CA THR A 26 -15.94 -27.30 -1.68
C THR A 26 -16.51 -26.26 -2.64
N LEU A 27 -17.67 -25.68 -2.36
CA LEU A 27 -18.17 -24.52 -3.11
C LEU A 27 -17.21 -23.33 -2.98
N GLN A 28 -16.62 -23.14 -1.81
CA GLN A 28 -15.64 -22.08 -1.57
C GLN A 28 -14.34 -22.30 -2.36
N THR A 29 -13.83 -23.52 -2.46
CA THR A 29 -12.65 -23.82 -3.28
C THR A 29 -12.95 -23.63 -4.76
N LEU A 30 -14.13 -24.03 -5.23
CA LEU A 30 -14.57 -23.85 -6.61
C LEU A 30 -14.72 -22.37 -6.96
N THR A 31 -15.35 -21.56 -6.11
CA THR A 31 -15.48 -20.11 -6.32
C THR A 31 -14.13 -19.41 -6.36
N LEU A 32 -13.16 -19.83 -5.54
CA LEU A 32 -11.80 -19.33 -5.61
C LEU A 32 -11.12 -19.73 -6.93
N LEU A 33 -11.29 -20.98 -7.37
CA LEU A 33 -10.70 -21.48 -8.60
C LEU A 33 -11.28 -20.77 -9.84
N THR A 34 -12.60 -20.57 -9.88
CA THR A 34 -13.25 -19.80 -10.95
C THR A 34 -12.80 -18.34 -10.95
N MET A 35 -12.61 -17.73 -9.78
CA MET A 35 -12.04 -16.38 -9.67
C MET A 35 -10.59 -16.33 -10.22
N ILE A 36 -9.74 -17.30 -9.87
CA ILE A 36 -8.36 -17.37 -10.38
C ILE A 36 -8.37 -17.54 -11.92
N ALA A 37 -9.24 -18.40 -12.44
CA ALA A 37 -9.39 -18.59 -13.89
C ALA A 37 -9.91 -17.32 -14.59
N CYS A 38 -10.84 -16.59 -13.98
CA CYS A 38 -11.31 -15.31 -14.50
C CYS A 38 -10.21 -14.23 -14.51
N MET A 39 -9.34 -14.22 -13.49
CA MET A 39 -8.16 -13.34 -13.46
C MET A 39 -7.16 -13.63 -14.58
N ASP A 40 -6.97 -14.89 -14.94
CA ASP A 40 -6.09 -15.32 -16.04
C ASP A 40 -6.58 -14.78 -17.39
N TRP A 41 -7.88 -14.95 -17.67
CA TRP A 41 -8.50 -14.46 -18.90
C TRP A 41 -8.26 -12.94 -19.07
N HIS A 42 -8.56 -12.15 -18.04
CA HIS A 42 -8.59 -10.70 -18.21
C HIS A 42 -7.25 -9.98 -18.10
N PHE A 43 -6.24 -10.53 -17.39
CA PHE A 43 -5.06 -9.74 -17.00
C PHE A 43 -3.70 -10.34 -17.36
N LYS A 44 -3.60 -11.54 -17.95
CA LYS A 44 -2.32 -12.20 -18.31
C LYS A 44 -1.27 -12.16 -17.18
N LYS A 45 -1.71 -12.19 -15.91
CA LYS A 45 -0.83 -12.25 -14.74
C LYS A 45 -0.52 -13.73 -14.43
N PRO A 46 0.66 -14.05 -13.88
CA PRO A 46 1.00 -15.43 -13.57
C PRO A 46 -0.03 -16.05 -12.58
N ILE A 47 -0.61 -17.17 -12.99
CA ILE A 47 -1.68 -17.92 -12.28
C ILE A 47 -1.23 -18.33 -10.88
N LEU A 48 0.02 -18.81 -10.77
CA LEU A 48 0.64 -19.34 -9.56
C LEU A 48 1.42 -18.26 -8.79
N THR A 49 0.76 -17.20 -8.36
CA THR A 49 1.37 -16.39 -7.29
C THR A 49 1.38 -17.22 -5.99
N LEU A 50 2.47 -17.12 -5.21
CA LEU A 50 2.60 -17.78 -3.90
C LEU A 50 1.41 -17.44 -2.97
N PHE A 51 0.84 -16.26 -3.16
CA PHE A 51 -0.36 -15.79 -2.46
C PHE A 51 -1.65 -16.55 -2.83
N ASN A 52 -1.84 -16.90 -4.10
CA ASN A 52 -3.03 -17.61 -4.56
C ASN A 52 -2.96 -19.10 -4.24
N THR A 53 -1.77 -19.69 -4.37
CA THR A 53 -1.53 -21.11 -4.09
C THR A 53 -1.69 -21.43 -2.61
N THR A 54 -1.21 -20.56 -1.71
CA THR A 54 -1.41 -20.71 -0.26
C THR A 54 -2.88 -20.58 0.14
N LEU A 55 -3.62 -19.62 -0.42
CA LEU A 55 -5.05 -19.48 -0.14
C LEU A 55 -5.87 -20.68 -0.65
N PHE A 56 -5.55 -21.20 -1.84
CA PHE A 56 -6.19 -22.40 -2.38
C PHE A 56 -5.87 -23.64 -1.53
N ALA A 57 -4.60 -23.80 -1.12
CA ALA A 57 -4.21 -24.89 -0.23
C ALA A 57 -4.96 -24.84 1.11
N MET A 58 -5.19 -23.65 1.65
CA MET A 58 -5.94 -23.44 2.89
C MET A 58 -7.42 -23.83 2.74
N THR A 59 -8.11 -23.35 1.71
CA THR A 59 -9.53 -23.68 1.50
C THR A 59 -9.74 -25.16 1.18
N LEU A 60 -8.83 -25.76 0.41
CA LEU A 60 -8.85 -27.19 0.13
C LEU A 60 -8.63 -28.03 1.39
N SER A 61 -7.65 -27.64 2.21
CA SER A 61 -7.36 -28.30 3.49
C SER A 61 -8.52 -28.20 4.47
N SER A 62 -9.20 -27.05 4.55
CA SER A 62 -10.40 -26.87 5.37
C SER A 62 -11.56 -27.77 4.93
N ALA A 63 -11.77 -27.92 3.62
CA ALA A 63 -12.78 -28.85 3.08
C ALA A 63 -12.46 -30.31 3.41
N PHE A 64 -11.19 -30.72 3.30
CA PHE A 64 -10.75 -32.04 3.71
C PHE A 64 -10.89 -32.27 5.21
N LEU A 65 -10.62 -31.26 6.04
CA LEU A 65 -10.81 -31.34 7.49
C LEU A 65 -12.27 -31.64 7.84
N SER A 66 -13.23 -30.89 7.26
CA SER A 66 -14.66 -31.14 7.46
C SER A 66 -15.07 -32.54 6.99
N PHE A 67 -14.55 -32.99 5.84
CA PHE A 67 -14.84 -34.33 5.31
C PHE A 67 -14.33 -35.45 6.24
N PHE A 68 -13.09 -35.36 6.73
CA PHE A 68 -12.53 -36.37 7.62
C PHE A 68 -13.20 -36.38 9.00
N ILE A 69 -13.62 -35.21 9.51
CA ILE A 69 -14.41 -35.13 10.75
C ILE A 69 -15.74 -35.86 10.57
N VAL A 70 -16.47 -35.61 9.48
CA VAL A 70 -17.75 -36.32 9.21
C VAL A 70 -17.56 -37.83 9.15
N ILE A 71 -16.56 -38.30 8.41
CA ILE A 71 -16.32 -39.73 8.25
C ILE A 71 -15.87 -40.36 9.57
N SER A 72 -15.17 -39.62 10.44
CA SER A 72 -14.82 -40.09 11.78
C SER A 72 -16.04 -40.28 12.69
N ILE A 73 -17.15 -39.59 12.43
CA ILE A 73 -18.41 -39.77 13.16
C ILE A 73 -19.13 -41.04 12.68
N SER A 74 -19.02 -41.37 11.40
CA SER A 74 -19.72 -42.52 10.79
C SER A 74 -18.91 -43.82 10.76
N SER A 75 -17.58 -43.76 10.83
CA SER A 75 -16.69 -44.91 10.70
C SER A 75 -15.65 -44.97 11.83
N GLU A 76 -15.37 -46.17 12.33
CA GLU A 76 -14.42 -46.40 13.43
C GLU A 76 -12.95 -46.40 13.00
N THR A 77 -12.61 -45.78 11.87
CA THR A 77 -11.25 -45.94 11.32
C THR A 77 -10.29 -44.90 11.89
N SER A 78 -9.25 -45.37 12.60
CA SER A 78 -8.09 -44.56 13.02
C SER A 78 -7.44 -43.78 11.86
N LYS A 79 -7.60 -44.28 10.62
CA LYS A 79 -7.20 -43.64 9.36
C LYS A 79 -7.84 -42.28 9.16
N CYS A 80 -9.11 -42.09 9.52
CA CYS A 80 -9.80 -40.81 9.37
C CYS A 80 -9.25 -39.73 10.30
N MET A 81 -8.76 -40.11 11.48
CA MET A 81 -8.17 -39.17 12.45
C MET A 81 -6.81 -38.65 11.98
N LEU A 82 -6.01 -39.51 11.35
CA LEU A 82 -4.78 -39.10 10.69
C LEU A 82 -5.08 -38.12 9.53
N GLY A 83 -6.10 -38.42 8.73
CA GLY A 83 -6.56 -37.54 7.66
C GLY A 83 -6.99 -36.16 8.16
N ALA A 84 -7.76 -36.10 9.25
CA ALA A 84 -8.17 -34.84 9.87
C ALA A 84 -6.97 -34.05 10.42
N SER A 85 -6.03 -34.71 11.08
CA SER A 85 -4.84 -34.06 11.66
C SER A 85 -3.89 -33.50 10.60
N LEU A 86 -3.73 -34.23 9.49
CA LEU A 86 -2.97 -33.77 8.32
C LEU A 86 -3.64 -32.57 7.64
N ALA A 87 -4.97 -32.63 7.47
CA ALA A 87 -5.73 -31.53 6.89
C ALA A 87 -5.71 -30.27 7.77
N LEU A 88 -5.74 -30.43 9.09
CA LEU A 88 -5.58 -29.33 10.03
C LEU A 88 -4.16 -28.73 9.95
N ALA A 89 -3.12 -29.56 9.99
CA ALA A 89 -1.74 -29.10 9.92
C ALA A 89 -1.42 -28.37 8.60
N SER A 90 -1.98 -28.86 7.48
CA SER A 90 -1.84 -28.19 6.19
C SER A 90 -2.64 -26.88 6.12
N ALA A 91 -3.83 -26.82 6.71
CA ALA A 91 -4.62 -25.60 6.82
C ALA A 91 -3.90 -24.52 7.65
N GLU A 92 -3.35 -24.88 8.81
CA GLU A 92 -2.62 -23.97 9.70
C GLU A 92 -1.33 -23.45 9.07
N THR A 93 -0.56 -24.34 8.43
CA THR A 93 0.67 -23.94 7.72
C THR A 93 0.34 -22.97 6.58
N ALA A 94 -0.73 -23.24 5.83
CA ALA A 94 -1.18 -22.36 4.76
C ALA A 94 -1.70 -21.03 5.31
N TYR A 95 -2.43 -21.06 6.43
CA TYR A 95 -2.94 -19.87 7.13
C TYR A 95 -1.79 -18.96 7.59
N VAL A 96 -0.79 -19.47 8.30
CA VAL A 96 0.34 -18.66 8.81
C VAL A 96 1.10 -18.01 7.64
N LYS A 97 1.40 -18.78 6.59
CA LYS A 97 2.08 -18.26 5.39
C LYS A 97 1.25 -17.20 4.68
N TYR A 98 -0.04 -17.43 4.49
CA TYR A 98 -0.95 -16.50 3.83
C TYR A 98 -1.13 -15.22 4.66
N SER A 99 -1.37 -15.36 5.96
CA SER A 99 -1.55 -14.27 6.91
C SER A 99 -0.28 -13.41 7.04
N TRP A 100 0.91 -13.99 6.95
CA TRP A 100 2.16 -13.23 6.85
C TRP A 100 2.30 -12.52 5.51
N ALA A 101 2.09 -13.22 4.39
CA ALA A 101 2.23 -12.65 3.05
C ALA A 101 1.33 -11.42 2.83
N ARG A 102 0.11 -11.41 3.40
CA ARG A 102 -0.79 -10.24 3.33
C ARG A 102 -0.39 -9.09 4.26
N SER A 103 0.20 -9.39 5.43
CA SER A 103 0.37 -8.41 6.52
C SER A 103 1.79 -7.90 6.65
N ALA A 104 2.76 -8.52 5.98
CA ALA A 104 4.18 -8.18 6.08
C ALA A 104 4.45 -6.68 5.82
N GLY A 105 3.71 -6.04 4.91
CA GLY A 105 3.82 -4.59 4.67
C GLY A 105 3.36 -3.74 5.85
N ILE A 106 2.29 -4.15 6.54
CA ILE A 106 1.73 -3.44 7.70
C ILE A 106 2.59 -3.67 8.95
N VAL A 107 3.04 -4.91 9.15
CA VAL A 107 3.87 -5.26 10.31
C VAL A 107 5.22 -4.54 10.24
N ARG A 108 5.84 -4.47 9.05
CA ARG A 108 7.13 -3.77 8.86
C ARG A 108 7.05 -2.27 9.06
N SER A 109 5.88 -1.65 8.85
CA SER A 109 5.72 -0.19 9.01
C SER A 109 5.43 0.24 10.44
N ILE A 110 4.97 -0.67 11.30
CA ILE A 110 4.53 -0.35 12.67
C ILE A 110 5.41 -1.00 13.74
N GLN A 111 5.77 -2.26 13.57
CA GLN A 111 6.44 -3.03 14.61
C GLN A 111 7.97 -2.93 14.52
N SER A 112 8.64 -3.23 15.63
CA SER A 112 10.09 -3.20 15.72
C SER A 112 10.75 -4.21 14.76
N GLN A 113 11.97 -3.89 14.33
CA GLN A 113 12.78 -4.75 13.47
C GLN A 113 12.99 -6.15 14.06
N THR A 114 13.12 -6.24 15.39
CA THR A 114 13.32 -7.49 16.14
C THR A 114 12.08 -8.39 16.09
N LEU A 115 10.90 -7.82 16.29
CA LEU A 115 9.63 -8.56 16.27
C LEU A 115 9.32 -9.04 14.84
N THR A 116 9.61 -8.22 13.84
CA THR A 116 9.48 -8.60 12.42
C THR A 116 10.40 -9.77 12.05
N GLN A 117 11.66 -9.76 12.51
CA GLN A 117 12.58 -10.89 12.31
C GLN A 117 12.09 -12.16 13.01
N PHE A 118 11.58 -12.04 14.23
CA PHE A 118 11.00 -13.15 14.97
C PHE A 118 9.77 -13.75 14.26
N LEU A 119 8.86 -12.92 13.74
CA LEU A 119 7.70 -13.41 12.98
C LEU A 119 8.12 -14.10 11.68
N ASN A 120 9.15 -13.61 10.99
CA ASN A 120 9.70 -14.32 9.82
C ASN A 120 10.26 -15.70 10.20
N LEU A 121 10.96 -15.81 11.34
CA LEU A 121 11.46 -17.08 11.86
C LEU A 121 10.29 -18.03 12.19
N LEU A 122 9.25 -17.52 12.85
CA LEU A 122 8.05 -18.28 13.22
C LEU A 122 7.33 -18.80 11.97
N VAL A 123 7.18 -17.98 10.93
CA VAL A 123 6.59 -18.39 9.64
C VAL A 123 7.44 -19.45 8.92
N ALA A 124 8.77 -19.38 9.05
CA ALA A 124 9.67 -20.39 8.50
C ALA A 124 9.59 -21.72 9.26
N LEU A 125 9.39 -21.67 10.58
CA LEU A 125 9.24 -22.85 11.45
C LEU A 125 7.83 -23.46 11.42
N ALA A 126 6.81 -22.70 11.00
CA ALA A 126 5.41 -23.11 11.03
C ALA A 126 5.14 -24.51 10.42
N PRO A 127 5.67 -24.89 9.24
CA PRO A 127 5.45 -26.24 8.71
C PRO A 127 6.00 -27.35 9.62
N GLY A 128 7.12 -27.12 10.30
CA GLY A 128 7.68 -28.12 11.21
C GLY A 128 6.82 -28.28 12.47
N VAL A 129 6.37 -27.15 13.03
CA VAL A 129 5.58 -27.14 14.27
C VAL A 129 4.16 -27.66 14.05
N CYS A 130 3.48 -27.23 12.99
CA CYS A 130 2.10 -27.66 12.72
C CYS A 130 2.02 -29.17 12.38
N PHE A 131 3.01 -29.73 11.69
CA PHE A 131 3.04 -31.17 11.40
C PHE A 131 3.50 -32.04 12.58
N LEU A 132 4.05 -31.42 13.64
CA LEU A 132 4.44 -32.13 14.86
C LEU A 132 3.24 -32.85 15.50
N GLN A 133 2.02 -32.29 15.38
CA GLN A 133 0.80 -32.88 15.91
C GLN A 133 0.39 -34.20 15.22
N CYS A 134 0.96 -34.51 14.04
CA CYS A 134 0.70 -35.77 13.34
C CYS A 134 1.51 -36.94 13.92
N ILE A 135 2.67 -36.68 14.54
CA ILE A 135 3.57 -37.72 15.04
C ILE A 135 2.88 -38.61 16.11
N PRO A 136 2.21 -38.04 17.13
CA PRO A 136 1.50 -38.84 18.12
C PRO A 136 0.37 -39.66 17.50
N VAL A 137 -0.33 -39.13 16.50
CA VAL A 137 -1.44 -39.82 15.81
C VAL A 137 -0.95 -41.03 15.02
N VAL A 138 0.17 -40.88 14.30
CA VAL A 138 0.81 -42.00 13.59
C VAL A 138 1.31 -43.05 14.59
N ALA A 139 1.91 -42.62 15.71
CA ALA A 139 2.36 -43.52 16.75
C ALA A 139 1.18 -44.29 17.39
N MET A 140 0.02 -43.66 17.58
CA MET A 140 -1.18 -44.35 18.09
C MET A 140 -1.63 -45.46 17.15
N MET A 141 -1.45 -45.25 15.85
CA MET A 141 -1.85 -46.18 14.80
C MET A 141 -0.98 -47.43 14.72
N LEU A 142 0.26 -47.35 15.21
CA LEU A 142 1.24 -48.46 15.21
C LEU A 142 1.15 -49.31 16.49
N VAL A 143 0.46 -48.82 17.53
CA VAL A 143 0.28 -49.55 18.78
C VAL A 143 -0.88 -50.56 18.63
N PRO A 144 -0.71 -51.83 19.00
CA PRO A 144 -1.78 -52.84 18.98
C PRO A 144 -2.97 -52.43 19.85
N GLU A 145 -4.19 -52.72 19.38
CA GLU A 145 -5.43 -52.46 20.11
C GLU A 145 -5.40 -53.11 21.51
N GLY A 146 -5.39 -52.30 22.58
CA GLY A 146 -5.41 -52.78 23.97
C GLY A 146 -4.45 -52.06 24.93
N PHE A 147 -3.47 -51.30 24.44
CA PHE A 147 -2.59 -50.48 25.28
C PHE A 147 -3.06 -49.02 25.31
N GLU A 148 -3.81 -48.63 26.35
CA GLU A 148 -4.07 -47.21 26.66
C GLU A 148 -2.77 -46.53 27.09
N ASN A 149 -2.01 -46.04 26.12
CA ASN A 149 -0.81 -45.25 26.40
C ASN A 149 -1.22 -43.81 26.73
N ARG A 150 -1.54 -43.57 28.00
CA ARG A 150 -1.81 -42.23 28.56
C ARG A 150 -0.73 -41.21 28.17
N THR A 151 0.52 -41.66 28.08
CA THR A 151 1.66 -40.86 27.60
C THR A 151 1.45 -40.34 26.19
N LEU A 152 0.91 -41.15 25.28
CA LEU A 152 0.73 -40.79 23.87
C LEU A 152 -0.40 -39.76 23.69
N SER A 153 -1.49 -39.91 24.45
CA SER A 153 -2.58 -38.93 24.52
C SER A 153 -2.10 -37.59 25.07
N LEU A 154 -1.27 -37.64 26.13
CA LEU A 154 -0.67 -36.45 26.71
C LEU A 154 0.31 -35.76 25.74
N THR A 155 1.10 -36.53 24.99
CA THR A 155 1.98 -36.01 23.94
C THR A 155 1.17 -35.36 22.81
N TYR A 156 0.06 -35.95 22.38
CA TYR A 156 -0.85 -35.34 21.39
C TYR A 156 -1.40 -34.00 21.89
N ALA A 157 -1.93 -33.95 23.11
CA ALA A 157 -2.44 -32.73 23.72
C ALA A 157 -1.35 -31.65 23.84
N ALA A 158 -0.13 -32.03 24.21
CA ALA A 158 1.01 -31.12 24.31
C ALA A 158 1.42 -30.53 22.95
N CYS A 159 1.48 -31.36 21.89
CA CYS A 159 1.78 -30.88 20.53
C CYS A 159 0.68 -29.93 20.02
N TYR A 160 -0.59 -30.27 20.27
CA TYR A 160 -1.73 -29.44 19.88
C TYR A 160 -1.73 -28.09 20.60
N MET A 161 -1.45 -28.09 21.91
CA MET A 161 -1.32 -26.86 22.71
C MET A 161 -0.16 -25.98 22.25
N LEU A 162 0.99 -26.58 21.92
CA LEU A 162 2.16 -25.85 21.43
C LEU A 162 1.85 -25.14 20.10
N ASN A 163 1.13 -25.82 19.21
CA ASN A 163 0.65 -25.24 17.96
C ASN A 163 -0.35 -24.10 18.21
N GLY A 164 -1.30 -24.29 19.13
CA GLY A 164 -2.24 -23.25 19.56
C GLY A 164 -1.55 -22.00 20.11
N VAL A 165 -0.53 -22.16 20.97
CA VAL A 165 0.26 -21.03 21.51
C VAL A 165 0.99 -20.28 20.40
N LEU A 166 1.56 -20.99 19.43
CA LEU A 166 2.23 -20.37 18.27
C LEU A 166 1.24 -19.53 17.46
N VAL A 167 0.06 -20.08 17.15
CA VAL A 167 -0.99 -19.38 16.39
C VAL A 167 -1.51 -18.19 17.17
N VAL A 168 -1.78 -18.32 18.48
CA VAL A 168 -2.20 -17.21 19.35
C VAL A 168 -1.18 -16.09 19.34
N PHE A 169 0.10 -16.40 19.52
CA PHE A 169 1.14 -15.39 19.54
C PHE A 169 1.22 -14.65 18.20
N PHE A 170 1.19 -15.40 17.10
CA PHE A 170 1.21 -14.85 15.76
C PHE A 170 0.00 -13.94 15.50
N ASP A 171 -1.21 -14.40 15.81
CA ASP A 171 -2.45 -13.65 15.62
C ASP A 171 -2.55 -12.44 16.55
N THR A 172 -2.01 -12.51 17.77
CA THR A 172 -1.89 -11.37 18.69
C THR A 172 -1.01 -10.28 18.07
N ALA A 173 0.15 -10.65 17.51
CA ALA A 173 1.05 -9.70 16.86
C ALA A 173 0.39 -9.05 15.63
N LEU A 174 -0.36 -9.82 14.84
CA LEU A 174 -1.12 -9.30 13.71
C LEU A 174 -2.25 -8.37 14.16
N LEU A 175 -3.01 -8.73 15.19
CA LEU A 175 -4.12 -7.92 15.71
C LEU A 175 -3.61 -6.57 16.23
N LEU A 176 -2.52 -6.57 16.99
CA LEU A 176 -1.88 -5.34 17.46
C LEU A 176 -1.43 -4.46 16.29
N SER A 177 -0.85 -5.08 15.25
CA SER A 177 -0.42 -4.36 14.05
C SER A 177 -1.60 -3.76 13.28
N PHE A 178 -2.68 -4.51 13.06
CA PHE A 178 -3.86 -4.02 12.34
C PHE A 178 -4.61 -2.94 13.12
N THR A 179 -4.75 -3.08 14.43
CA THR A 179 -5.42 -2.08 15.28
C THR A 179 -4.61 -0.80 15.37
N ALA A 180 -3.29 -0.89 15.54
CA ALA A 180 -2.41 0.27 15.50
C ALA A 180 -2.43 0.96 14.12
N TYR A 181 -2.46 0.19 13.03
CA TYR A 181 -2.58 0.71 11.67
C TYR A 181 -3.88 1.49 11.46
N LEU A 182 -5.01 0.92 11.86
CA LEU A 182 -6.32 1.56 11.73
C LEU A 182 -6.45 2.80 12.63
N ARG A 183 -5.75 2.86 13.76
CA ARG A 183 -5.78 4.01 14.69
C ARG A 183 -4.95 5.20 14.21
N ASN A 184 -3.82 4.94 13.55
CA ASN A 184 -2.89 6.00 13.10
C ASN A 184 -3.19 6.52 11.69
N ILE A 185 -4.26 6.04 11.06
CA ILE A 185 -4.64 6.44 9.71
C ILE A 185 -5.43 7.75 9.72
N SER A 186 -4.89 8.73 9.01
CA SER A 186 -5.53 10.01 8.70
C SER A 186 -5.39 10.32 7.20
N GLY A 187 -6.05 9.51 6.35
CA GLY A 187 -6.63 9.98 5.10
C GLY A 187 -5.96 9.57 3.77
N GLY A 188 -6.68 8.76 2.99
CA GLY A 188 -7.01 9.06 1.59
C GLY A 188 -6.13 8.51 0.45
N GLY A 189 -5.14 7.64 0.70
CA GLY A 189 -4.32 7.02 -0.36
C GLY A 189 -4.92 5.73 -0.99
N GLN A 190 -4.55 5.38 -2.22
CA GLN A 190 -4.99 4.12 -2.87
C GLN A 190 -4.34 2.87 -2.24
N GLU A 191 -3.05 2.94 -1.95
CA GLU A 191 -2.33 1.90 -1.21
C GLU A 191 -2.89 1.78 0.22
N GLU A 192 -3.23 2.91 0.83
CA GLU A 192 -3.88 2.98 2.14
C GLU A 192 -5.27 2.33 2.12
N LYS A 193 -6.08 2.52 1.06
CA LYS A 193 -7.38 1.84 0.88
C LYS A 193 -7.22 0.32 0.76
N ARG A 194 -6.24 -0.16 -0.02
CA ARG A 194 -5.94 -1.60 -0.13
C ARG A 194 -5.55 -2.18 1.24
N LEU A 195 -4.63 -1.53 1.94
CA LEU A 195 -4.17 -1.95 3.27
C LEU A 195 -5.28 -1.83 4.32
N GLN A 196 -6.20 -0.87 4.19
CA GLN A 196 -7.38 -0.73 5.04
C GLN A 196 -8.37 -1.89 4.85
N ILE A 197 -8.63 -2.31 3.60
CA ILE A 197 -9.44 -3.49 3.31
C ILE A 197 -8.79 -4.73 3.94
N VAL A 198 -7.47 -4.88 3.81
CA VAL A 198 -6.71 -5.98 4.42
C VAL A 198 -6.83 -5.96 5.94
N ALA A 199 -6.63 -4.81 6.58
CA ALA A 199 -6.70 -4.69 8.03
C ALA A 199 -8.11 -4.97 8.59
N LYS A 200 -9.18 -4.46 7.95
CA LYS A 200 -10.57 -4.69 8.39
C LYS A 200 -10.94 -6.18 8.38
N HIS A 201 -10.66 -6.87 7.27
CA HIS A 201 -10.92 -8.31 7.16
C HIS A 201 -9.92 -9.13 7.98
N GLY A 202 -8.71 -8.61 8.20
CA GLY A 202 -7.70 -9.19 9.08
C GLY A 202 -8.13 -9.27 10.53
N VAL A 203 -8.64 -8.17 11.08
CA VAL A 203 -9.20 -8.11 12.44
C VAL A 203 -10.35 -9.11 12.60
N LEU A 204 -11.30 -9.13 11.65
CA LEU A 204 -12.42 -10.06 11.70
C LEU A 204 -11.96 -11.53 11.70
N SER A 205 -11.03 -11.89 10.82
CA SER A 205 -10.46 -13.24 10.74
C SER A 205 -9.78 -13.65 12.06
N VAL A 206 -8.99 -12.78 12.67
CA VAL A 206 -8.30 -13.07 13.92
C VAL A 206 -9.29 -13.22 15.09
N CYS A 207 -10.35 -12.41 15.15
CA CYS A 207 -11.41 -12.58 16.15
C CYS A 207 -12.09 -13.96 16.06
N ILE A 208 -12.33 -14.46 14.84
CA ILE A 208 -12.89 -15.79 14.63
C ILE A 208 -11.88 -16.89 15.02
N CYS A 209 -10.57 -16.69 14.79
CA CYS A 209 -9.53 -17.61 15.26
C CYS A 209 -9.55 -17.74 16.80
N TYR A 210 -9.70 -16.64 17.53
CA TYR A 210 -9.83 -16.68 18.99
C TYR A 210 -11.08 -17.44 19.45
N LEU A 211 -12.21 -17.28 18.74
CA LEU A 211 -13.41 -18.06 19.02
C LEU A 211 -13.17 -19.56 18.79
N CYS A 212 -12.43 -19.92 17.73
CA CYS A 212 -12.05 -21.30 17.43
C CYS A 212 -11.16 -21.90 18.53
N LEU A 213 -10.18 -21.13 19.00
CA LEU A 213 -9.29 -21.53 20.10
C LEU A 213 -10.05 -21.68 21.43
N ALA A 214 -11.00 -20.79 21.71
CA ALA A 214 -11.85 -20.92 22.89
C ALA A 214 -12.69 -22.22 22.86
N LEU A 215 -13.20 -22.61 21.69
CA LEU A 215 -13.88 -23.90 21.52
C LEU A 215 -12.92 -25.09 21.64
N ALA A 216 -11.67 -24.96 21.18
CA ALA A 216 -10.67 -26.01 21.34
C ALA A 216 -10.28 -26.21 22.82
N ASP A 217 -10.23 -25.15 23.62
CA ASP A 217 -9.92 -25.20 25.05
C ASP A 217 -11.08 -25.77 25.88
N THR A 218 -12.34 -25.46 25.53
CA THR A 218 -13.50 -26.10 26.17
C THR A 218 -13.54 -27.61 25.94
N ASN A 219 -13.03 -28.08 24.81
CA ASN A 219 -12.90 -29.50 24.54
C ASN A 219 -11.87 -30.18 25.48
N LEU A 220 -10.71 -29.56 25.65
CA LEU A 220 -9.63 -30.10 26.48
C LEU A 220 -10.00 -30.15 27.98
N THR A 221 -10.80 -29.16 28.42
CA THR A 221 -11.28 -29.09 29.80
C THR A 221 -12.41 -30.07 30.09
N HIS A 222 -13.27 -30.36 29.09
CA HIS A 222 -14.39 -31.29 29.25
C HIS A 222 -13.96 -32.75 29.12
N SER A 223 -13.10 -33.09 28.15
CA SER A 223 -12.63 -34.45 27.94
C SER A 223 -11.10 -34.53 28.03
N ARG A 224 -10.59 -35.27 29.03
CA ARG A 224 -9.16 -35.62 29.13
C ARG A 224 -8.67 -36.45 27.94
N ASN A 225 -9.58 -37.06 27.17
CA ASN A 225 -9.30 -37.81 25.97
C ASN A 225 -9.86 -37.05 24.75
N PRO A 226 -9.00 -36.46 23.89
CA PRO A 226 -9.45 -35.75 22.69
C PRO A 226 -10.14 -36.65 21.66
N PHE A 227 -10.06 -37.98 21.88
CA PHE A 227 -10.66 -39.05 21.09
C PHE A 227 -11.96 -39.61 21.70
N SER A 228 -12.48 -38.97 22.76
CA SER A 228 -13.74 -39.43 23.34
C SER A 228 -14.85 -39.32 22.29
N ARG A 229 -15.65 -40.39 22.18
CA ARG A 229 -16.81 -40.45 21.29
C ARG A 229 -18.04 -39.74 21.87
N ASP A 230 -17.84 -38.97 22.94
CA ASP A 230 -18.92 -38.21 23.55
C ASP A 230 -19.54 -37.29 22.49
N PRO A 231 -20.87 -37.33 22.32
CA PRO A 231 -21.56 -36.54 21.30
C PRO A 231 -21.31 -35.03 21.47
N PHE A 232 -21.04 -34.60 22.70
CA PHE A 232 -20.66 -33.22 23.02
C PHE A 232 -19.26 -32.85 22.51
N VAL A 233 -18.27 -33.73 22.66
CA VAL A 233 -16.90 -33.54 22.15
C VAL A 233 -16.91 -33.49 20.61
N VAL A 234 -17.65 -34.40 19.98
CA VAL A 234 -17.85 -34.42 18.53
C VAL A 234 -18.48 -33.12 18.04
N LEU A 235 -19.52 -32.64 18.74
CA LEU A 235 -20.16 -31.37 18.41
C LEU A 235 -19.17 -30.20 18.46
N ILE A 236 -18.36 -30.11 19.52
CA ILE A 236 -17.37 -29.02 19.66
C ILE A 236 -16.36 -29.05 18.51
N TRP A 237 -15.84 -30.22 18.11
CA TRP A 237 -14.95 -30.35 16.96
C TRP A 237 -15.62 -29.93 15.65
N THR A 238 -16.89 -30.29 15.44
CA THR A 238 -17.64 -29.85 14.25
C THR A 238 -17.87 -28.34 14.22
N LEU A 239 -18.11 -27.72 15.38
CA LEU A 239 -18.24 -26.26 15.51
C LEU A 239 -16.90 -25.55 15.30
N ALA A 240 -15.78 -26.10 15.78
CA ALA A 240 -14.45 -25.56 15.53
C ALA A 240 -14.10 -25.60 14.03
N ALA A 241 -14.40 -26.72 13.36
CA ALA A 241 -14.28 -26.83 11.90
C ALA A 241 -15.19 -25.82 11.16
N LEU A 242 -16.33 -25.47 11.76
CA LEU A 242 -17.22 -24.43 11.22
C LEU A 242 -16.57 -23.06 11.19
N LEU A 243 -15.97 -22.68 12.32
CA LEU A 243 -15.27 -21.42 12.43
C LEU A 243 -14.05 -21.37 11.50
N CYS A 244 -13.35 -22.48 11.29
CA CYS A 244 -12.24 -22.56 10.34
C CYS A 244 -12.69 -22.25 8.89
N ASN A 245 -13.82 -22.81 8.44
CA ASN A 245 -14.39 -22.47 7.12
C ASN A 245 -14.84 -21.00 7.06
N PHE A 246 -15.36 -20.45 8.15
CA PHE A 246 -15.73 -19.03 8.21
C PHE A 246 -14.51 -18.10 8.13
N VAL A 247 -13.39 -18.45 8.79
CA VAL A 247 -12.09 -17.78 8.62
C VAL A 247 -11.68 -17.79 7.15
N CYS A 248 -11.75 -18.95 6.50
CA CYS A 248 -11.46 -19.06 5.07
C CYS A 248 -12.34 -18.12 4.25
N THR A 249 -13.64 -18.06 4.56
CA THR A 249 -14.62 -17.22 3.84
C THR A 249 -14.27 -15.75 3.93
N VAL A 250 -13.91 -15.27 5.13
CA VAL A 250 -13.46 -13.89 5.34
C VAL A 250 -12.21 -13.56 4.52
N LEU A 251 -11.26 -14.50 4.42
CA LEU A 251 -10.03 -14.30 3.63
C LEU A 251 -10.28 -14.33 2.12
N VAL A 252 -11.21 -15.16 1.64
CA VAL A 252 -11.66 -15.13 0.24
C VAL A 252 -12.39 -13.83 -0.07
N ALA A 253 -13.31 -13.40 0.80
CA ALA A 253 -14.05 -12.14 0.66
C ALA A 253 -13.10 -10.93 0.62
N MET A 254 -12.05 -10.92 1.45
CA MET A 254 -10.99 -9.91 1.41
C MET A 254 -10.34 -9.84 0.02
N LYS A 255 -10.00 -10.99 -0.57
CA LYS A 255 -9.36 -11.05 -1.89
C LYS A 255 -10.31 -10.59 -3.01
N VAL A 256 -11.58 -10.95 -2.93
CA VAL A 256 -12.63 -10.45 -3.84
C VAL A 256 -12.76 -8.93 -3.71
N SER A 257 -12.80 -8.40 -2.50
CA SER A 257 -12.89 -6.95 -2.23
C SER A 257 -11.68 -6.19 -2.80
N LEU A 258 -10.47 -6.75 -2.64
CA LEU A 258 -9.26 -6.20 -3.25
C LEU A 258 -9.31 -6.20 -4.77
N TRP A 259 -9.84 -7.27 -5.38
CA TRP A 259 -10.01 -7.36 -6.83
C TRP A 259 -11.03 -6.35 -7.35
N VAL A 260 -12.19 -6.21 -6.70
CA VAL A 260 -13.21 -5.21 -7.05
C VAL A 260 -12.64 -3.79 -6.94
N SER A 261 -11.86 -3.52 -5.89
CA SER A 261 -11.18 -2.23 -5.74
C SER A 261 -10.15 -1.95 -6.83
N ASP A 262 -9.50 -2.98 -7.38
CA ASP A 262 -8.53 -2.81 -8.48
C ASP A 262 -9.23 -2.60 -9.83
N GLN A 263 -10.29 -3.37 -10.08
CA GLN A 263 -11.17 -3.25 -11.25
C GLN A 263 -11.77 -1.85 -11.38
N THR A 264 -12.37 -1.33 -10.32
CA THR A 264 -12.98 0.00 -10.30
C THR A 264 -11.97 1.10 -10.60
N HIS A 265 -10.72 0.96 -10.15
CA HIS A 265 -9.65 1.90 -10.47
C HIS A 265 -9.24 1.84 -11.95
N MET A 266 -9.07 0.64 -12.52
CA MET A 266 -8.72 0.47 -13.93
C MET A 266 -9.79 1.06 -14.86
N LEU A 267 -11.07 0.83 -14.56
CA LEU A 267 -12.18 1.42 -15.30
C LEU A 267 -12.19 2.94 -15.20
N ARG A 268 -11.92 3.50 -14.00
CA ARG A 268 -11.84 4.95 -13.79
C ARG A 268 -10.65 5.58 -14.53
N SER A 269 -9.49 4.92 -14.50
CA SER A 269 -8.29 5.36 -15.24
C SER A 269 -8.49 5.28 -16.75
N SER A 270 -9.18 4.24 -17.24
CA SER A 270 -9.51 4.10 -18.67
C SER A 270 -10.43 5.24 -19.13
N LYS A 271 -11.50 5.52 -18.37
CA LYS A 271 -12.42 6.62 -18.67
C LYS A 271 -11.73 7.98 -18.59
N LEU A 272 -10.87 8.21 -17.60
CA LEU A 272 -10.07 9.43 -17.50
C LEU A 272 -9.14 9.59 -18.71
N CYS A 273 -8.49 8.52 -19.17
CA CYS A 273 -7.62 8.55 -20.35
C CYS A 273 -8.40 8.81 -21.64
N GLU A 274 -9.63 8.29 -21.74
CA GLU A 274 -10.54 8.55 -22.86
C GLU A 274 -11.00 10.02 -22.89
N ILE A 275 -11.37 10.58 -21.73
CA ILE A 275 -11.73 12.01 -21.61
C ILE A 275 -10.55 12.91 -21.94
N VAL A 276 -9.36 12.63 -21.38
CA VAL A 276 -8.14 13.41 -21.67
C VAL A 276 -7.79 13.36 -23.16
N LYS A 277 -7.97 12.21 -23.83
CA LYS A 277 -7.76 12.09 -25.28
C LYS A 277 -8.71 12.98 -26.06
N VAL A 278 -10.01 12.97 -25.73
CA VAL A 278 -11.02 13.82 -26.38
C VAL A 278 -10.69 15.31 -26.21
N ASP A 279 -10.32 15.73 -25.00
CA ASP A 279 -9.92 17.12 -24.74
C ASP A 279 -8.66 17.52 -25.51
N THR A 280 -7.65 16.65 -25.59
CA THR A 280 -6.44 16.93 -26.41
C THR A 280 -6.75 17.02 -27.90
N GLU A 281 -7.65 16.20 -28.43
CA GLU A 281 -8.07 16.28 -29.83
C GLU A 281 -8.86 17.58 -30.11
N GLU A 282 -9.72 18.00 -29.19
CA GLU A 282 -10.45 19.28 -29.31
C GLU A 282 -9.49 20.48 -29.23
N LEU A 283 -8.51 20.46 -28.33
CA LEU A 283 -7.49 21.50 -28.23
C LEU A 283 -6.63 21.59 -29.50
N THR A 284 -6.27 20.44 -30.08
CA THR A 284 -5.47 20.34 -31.31
C THR A 284 -6.26 20.88 -32.52
N ASN A 285 -7.57 20.61 -32.58
CA ASN A 285 -8.45 21.18 -33.61
C ASN A 285 -8.69 22.69 -33.44
N ARG A 286 -8.71 23.20 -32.21
CA ARG A 286 -8.82 24.65 -31.96
C ARG A 286 -7.53 25.39 -32.31
N THR A 287 -6.38 24.82 -31.99
CA THR A 287 -5.08 25.41 -32.34
C THR A 287 -4.81 25.41 -33.84
N SER A 288 -5.19 24.35 -34.57
CA SER A 288 -5.10 24.33 -36.03
C SER A 288 -6.05 25.36 -36.69
N ARG A 289 -7.26 25.54 -36.16
CA ARG A 289 -8.17 26.61 -36.60
C ARG A 289 -7.62 28.01 -36.31
N LEU A 290 -7.05 28.24 -35.14
CA LEU A 290 -6.41 29.53 -34.81
C LEU A 290 -5.18 29.80 -35.68
N ALA A 291 -4.38 28.78 -36.00
CA ALA A 291 -3.27 28.91 -36.95
C ALA A 291 -3.75 29.27 -38.37
N SER A 292 -4.89 28.72 -38.80
CA SER A 292 -5.50 29.09 -40.09
C SER A 292 -6.09 30.51 -40.11
N LEU A 293 -6.51 31.04 -38.96
CA LEU A 293 -7.07 32.39 -38.81
C LEU A 293 -5.99 33.48 -38.67
N MET A 294 -4.78 33.11 -38.23
CA MET A 294 -3.63 34.04 -38.10
C MET A 294 -2.76 34.12 -39.37
N GLY A 295 -3.17 33.46 -40.47
CA GLY A 295 -2.41 33.38 -41.71
C GLY A 295 -2.78 34.42 -42.77
N THR A 296 -2.64 35.72 -42.49
CA THR A 296 -2.37 36.75 -43.52
C THR A 296 -1.66 37.94 -42.89
N SER A 297 -0.33 38.00 -42.98
CA SER A 297 0.47 39.23 -43.15
C SER A 297 1.94 38.86 -43.30
N ASP A 298 2.54 39.33 -44.39
CA ASP A 298 3.91 39.11 -44.83
C ASP A 298 4.97 39.45 -43.77
N THR A 299 6.04 38.64 -43.69
CA THR A 299 7.44 39.07 -43.90
C THR A 299 8.44 37.92 -43.73
N ASN A 300 9.45 37.92 -44.59
CA ASN A 300 10.54 36.96 -44.72
C ASN A 300 11.35 36.68 -43.44
N ALA A 301 11.48 35.40 -43.06
CA ALA A 301 12.67 34.85 -42.37
C ALA A 301 12.73 33.31 -42.58
N PRO A 302 13.91 32.69 -42.77
CA PRO A 302 14.01 31.27 -43.09
C PRO A 302 13.93 30.41 -41.82
N MET A 303 12.83 29.67 -41.67
CA MET A 303 12.67 28.62 -40.66
C MET A 303 13.26 27.29 -41.16
N ARG A 304 14.24 26.76 -40.43
CA ARG A 304 14.77 25.40 -40.60
C ARG A 304 13.69 24.37 -40.28
N SER A 305 13.36 23.52 -41.26
CA SER A 305 12.53 22.34 -41.07
C SER A 305 13.30 21.25 -40.31
N TYR A 306 12.69 20.72 -39.25
CA TYR A 306 13.08 19.42 -38.71
C TYR A 306 12.06 18.40 -39.23
N ALA A 307 12.45 17.67 -40.27
CA ALA A 307 11.72 16.50 -40.75
C ALA A 307 11.81 15.39 -39.70
N LEU A 308 10.64 14.92 -39.26
CA LEU A 308 10.48 13.79 -38.36
C LEU A 308 10.73 12.49 -39.14
N SER A 309 11.86 11.83 -38.87
CA SER A 309 12.18 10.49 -39.36
C SER A 309 11.35 9.45 -38.61
N LYS A 310 10.45 8.77 -39.32
CA LYS A 310 9.84 7.51 -38.90
C LYS A 310 10.90 6.41 -38.96
N SER A 311 11.26 5.83 -37.81
CA SER A 311 11.95 4.55 -37.75
C SER A 311 11.22 3.66 -36.74
N GLY A 312 10.64 2.58 -37.26
CA GLY A 312 9.99 1.53 -36.46
C GLY A 312 11.04 0.63 -35.81
N GLY A 313 10.79 0.25 -34.56
CA GLY A 313 11.62 -0.69 -33.82
C GLY A 313 10.88 -1.24 -32.61
N ASN A 314 10.57 -2.53 -32.69
CA ASN A 314 9.97 -3.46 -31.73
C ASN A 314 9.89 -3.03 -30.25
N ALA A 315 8.66 -3.07 -29.72
CA ALA A 315 8.36 -3.09 -28.30
C ALA A 315 8.71 -4.46 -27.70
N SER A 316 9.76 -4.52 -26.89
CA SER A 316 10.02 -5.63 -25.97
C SER A 316 9.62 -5.18 -24.56
N ASN A 317 8.52 -5.74 -24.09
CA ASN A 317 7.88 -5.43 -22.81
C ASN A 317 8.56 -6.24 -21.70
N ASN A 318 9.56 -5.64 -21.04
CA ASN A 318 10.21 -6.25 -19.88
C ASN A 318 9.69 -5.60 -18.60
N ASN A 319 8.66 -6.20 -18.03
CA ASN A 319 7.95 -5.71 -16.85
C ASN A 319 8.58 -6.32 -15.59
N ASN A 320 9.70 -5.76 -15.13
CA ASN A 320 10.29 -6.09 -13.83
C ASN A 320 9.85 -5.06 -12.78
N ASN A 321 8.79 -5.42 -12.06
CA ASN A 321 8.37 -4.76 -10.82
C ASN A 321 9.40 -5.09 -9.72
N SER A 322 10.39 -4.21 -9.53
CA SER A 322 11.28 -4.24 -8.37
C SER A 322 10.85 -3.18 -7.36
N ASN A 323 10.25 -3.67 -6.28
CA ASN A 323 9.89 -2.93 -5.09
C ASN A 323 11.18 -2.58 -4.30
N TYR A 324 11.65 -1.33 -4.35
CA TYR A 324 12.72 -0.85 -3.49
C TYR A 324 12.16 0.00 -2.34
N ASN A 325 12.22 -0.61 -1.15
CA ASN A 325 12.03 -0.01 0.16
C ASN A 325 13.25 0.84 0.53
N TRP A 326 13.11 2.17 0.63
CA TRP A 326 14.24 3.11 0.80
C TRP A 326 14.37 3.75 2.20
N GLN A 327 13.69 3.23 3.22
CA GLN A 327 13.67 3.86 4.55
C GLN A 327 14.49 3.18 5.66
N SER A 328 15.33 2.17 5.34
CA SER A 328 16.00 1.37 6.39
C SER A 328 17.53 1.40 6.43
N GLU A 329 18.24 2.15 5.58
CA GLU A 329 19.73 2.12 5.56
C GLU A 329 20.35 3.53 5.64
N VAL A 330 20.26 4.17 6.82
CA VAL A 330 21.10 5.34 7.16
C VAL A 330 21.63 5.25 8.59
N SER A 331 22.02 4.05 9.02
CA SER A 331 22.77 3.88 10.27
C SER A 331 23.78 2.75 10.12
N GLN A 332 24.78 3.00 9.28
CA GLN A 332 26.14 2.51 9.41
C GLN A 332 26.98 3.10 8.27
N GLN A 333 27.78 4.14 8.56
CA GLN A 333 28.97 4.41 7.78
C GLN A 333 30.12 4.81 8.71
N GLN A 334 31.23 4.13 8.48
CA GLN A 334 32.49 4.16 9.19
C GLN A 334 33.19 5.52 9.07
N GLN A 335 33.96 5.85 10.10
CA GLN A 335 34.85 7.00 10.17
C GLN A 335 35.81 7.02 8.97
N PHE A 336 35.72 8.06 8.14
CA PHE A 336 36.77 8.42 7.19
C PHE A 336 37.43 9.72 7.67
N VAL A 337 38.76 9.68 7.76
CA VAL A 337 39.64 10.77 8.25
C VAL A 337 39.63 11.94 7.25
N PRO A 338 39.56 13.21 7.68
CA PRO A 338 39.51 14.34 6.76
C PRO A 338 40.93 14.72 6.26
N SER A 339 41.09 14.86 4.95
CA SER A 339 42.27 15.49 4.34
C SER A 339 41.93 16.91 3.88
N SER A 340 42.62 17.87 4.52
CA SER A 340 42.98 19.24 4.10
C SER A 340 42.01 20.04 3.22
N SER A 341 41.49 21.10 3.83
CA SER A 341 40.77 22.24 3.26
C SER A 341 41.50 22.94 2.10
N THR A 342 40.85 23.04 0.94
CA THR A 342 41.07 24.14 -0.01
C THR A 342 39.85 25.04 0.02
N GLN A 343 39.93 26.10 0.82
CA GLN A 343 38.91 27.13 0.94
C GLN A 343 38.95 28.00 -0.33
N TYR A 344 38.01 27.78 -1.25
CA TYR A 344 37.75 28.71 -2.34
C TYR A 344 36.95 29.90 -1.82
N PRO A 345 37.23 31.13 -2.28
CA PRO A 345 36.56 32.33 -1.80
C PRO A 345 35.06 32.25 -2.12
N PRO A 346 34.19 32.76 -1.23
CA PRO A 346 32.76 32.84 -1.50
C PRO A 346 32.55 33.69 -2.75
N SER A 347 31.81 33.16 -3.72
CA SER A 347 31.30 33.99 -4.81
C SER A 347 30.28 34.95 -4.21
N ASN A 348 30.74 36.15 -3.84
CA ASN A 348 29.87 37.29 -3.56
C ASN A 348 29.15 37.68 -4.85
N ALA A 349 28.07 36.95 -5.17
CA ALA A 349 27.02 37.48 -6.02
C ALA A 349 26.02 38.20 -5.09
N PRO A 350 25.66 39.47 -5.37
CA PRO A 350 24.70 40.19 -4.56
C PRO A 350 23.39 39.40 -4.52
N ALA A 351 22.74 39.37 -3.35
CA ALA A 351 21.39 38.84 -3.17
C ALA A 351 20.43 39.62 -4.09
N SER A 352 20.30 39.15 -5.33
CA SER A 352 19.33 39.69 -6.26
C SER A 352 17.96 39.14 -5.84
N ASN A 353 17.05 40.04 -5.46
CA ASN A 353 15.61 39.78 -5.29
C ASN A 353 14.94 39.47 -6.66
N GLY A 354 15.55 38.58 -7.43
CA GLY A 354 15.10 38.14 -8.74
C GLY A 354 14.69 36.68 -8.70
N PRO A 355 13.88 36.22 -9.67
CA PRO A 355 13.50 34.83 -9.78
C PRO A 355 14.75 33.94 -9.83
N PHE A 356 14.71 32.80 -9.13
CA PHE A 356 15.81 31.84 -9.06
C PHE A 356 16.37 31.51 -10.45
N ARG A 357 17.69 31.68 -10.64
CA ARG A 357 18.40 31.30 -11.87
C ARG A 357 19.49 30.30 -11.51
N PRO A 358 19.53 29.11 -12.15
CA PRO A 358 20.56 28.12 -11.88
C PRO A 358 21.95 28.64 -12.30
N ASP A 359 22.97 28.30 -11.52
CA ASP A 359 24.35 28.68 -11.77
C ASP A 359 24.86 28.13 -13.12
N VAL A 360 25.58 28.95 -13.88
CA VAL A 360 26.09 28.62 -15.23
C VAL A 360 26.91 27.33 -15.26
N VAL A 361 27.59 27.02 -14.15
CA VAL A 361 28.41 25.81 -13.98
C VAL A 361 27.57 24.52 -14.03
N LEU A 362 26.27 24.59 -13.75
CA LEU A 362 25.34 23.45 -13.76
C LEU A 362 24.74 23.15 -15.14
N LEU A 363 25.01 23.99 -16.15
CA LEU A 363 24.44 23.85 -17.49
C LEU A 363 25.25 22.91 -18.41
N SER A 364 26.48 22.55 -18.04
CA SER A 364 27.37 21.75 -18.88
C SER A 364 28.05 20.62 -18.09
N PRO A 365 28.30 19.44 -18.70
CA PRO A 365 28.99 18.34 -18.03
C PRO A 365 30.39 18.75 -17.58
N ALA A 366 30.79 18.37 -16.36
CA ALA A 366 32.12 18.70 -15.84
C ALA A 366 33.25 18.17 -16.74
N LEU A 367 34.17 19.08 -17.10
CA LEU A 367 35.36 18.79 -17.93
C LEU A 367 36.52 18.22 -17.10
N ASP A 368 36.56 18.54 -15.81
CA ASP A 368 37.60 18.15 -14.84
C ASP A 368 36.98 17.81 -13.46
N MET A 369 37.78 17.18 -12.60
CA MET A 369 37.35 16.77 -11.25
C MET A 369 37.02 17.95 -10.33
N ASN A 370 37.70 19.08 -10.46
CA ASN A 370 37.41 20.25 -9.62
C ASN A 370 36.03 20.85 -9.95
N THR A 371 35.70 20.94 -11.24
CA THR A 371 34.35 21.36 -11.67
C THR A 371 33.28 20.36 -11.20
N PHE A 372 33.56 19.05 -11.22
CA PHE A 372 32.64 18.04 -10.70
C PHE A 372 32.32 18.25 -9.21
N TYR A 373 33.34 18.46 -8.37
CA TYR A 373 33.14 18.72 -6.95
C TYR A 373 32.35 20.02 -6.71
N ARG A 374 32.64 21.07 -7.47
CA ARG A 374 31.89 22.34 -7.42
C ARG A 374 30.42 22.14 -7.80
N GLN A 375 30.12 21.38 -8.86
CA GLN A 375 28.74 21.05 -9.24
C GLN A 375 28.01 20.30 -8.12
N ARG A 376 28.67 19.30 -7.52
CA ARG A 376 28.17 18.52 -6.38
C ARG A 376 27.89 19.40 -5.16
N ASP A 377 28.77 20.36 -4.86
CA ASP A 377 28.58 21.30 -3.75
C ASP A 377 27.38 22.22 -3.97
N LEU A 378 27.24 22.78 -5.18
CA LEU A 378 26.10 23.60 -5.56
C LEU A 378 24.77 22.84 -5.49
N ILE A 379 24.74 21.58 -5.95
CA ILE A 379 23.56 20.71 -5.83
C ILE A 379 23.20 20.48 -4.35
N THR A 380 24.20 20.27 -3.52
CA THR A 380 24.01 20.07 -2.07
C THR A 380 23.48 21.34 -1.40
N GLN A 381 23.95 22.52 -1.84
CA GLN A 381 23.48 23.82 -1.38
C GLN A 381 22.04 24.08 -1.81
N TYR A 382 21.67 23.85 -3.07
CA TYR A 382 20.29 24.00 -3.54
C TYR A 382 19.34 23.09 -2.78
N THR A 383 19.75 21.85 -2.50
CA THR A 383 18.97 20.91 -1.69
C THR A 383 18.76 21.43 -0.26
N ALA A 384 19.78 22.04 0.35
CA ALA A 384 19.65 22.67 1.67
C ALA A 384 18.71 23.90 1.65
N THR A 385 18.74 24.70 0.58
CA THR A 385 17.78 25.79 0.38
C THR A 385 16.34 25.27 0.28
N VAL A 386 16.12 24.16 -0.45
CA VAL A 386 14.81 23.50 -0.51
C VAL A 386 14.35 23.06 0.89
N GLU A 387 15.21 22.42 1.68
CA GLU A 387 14.90 22.00 3.06
C GLU A 387 14.50 23.20 3.95
N SER A 388 15.24 24.31 3.86
CA SER A 388 14.93 25.55 4.56
C SER A 388 13.57 26.14 4.13
N ASN A 389 13.31 26.19 2.82
CA ASN A 389 12.06 26.72 2.28
C ASN A 389 10.86 25.86 2.70
N ILE A 390 10.99 24.53 2.73
CA ILE A 390 9.94 23.62 3.22
C ILE A 390 9.54 23.98 4.66
N GLY A 391 10.53 24.23 5.53
CA GLY A 391 10.29 24.67 6.90
C GLY A 391 9.53 26.01 6.96
N ALA A 392 9.93 26.98 6.15
CA ALA A 392 9.27 28.28 6.06
C ALA A 392 7.84 28.20 5.48
N ILE A 393 7.61 27.37 4.45
CA ILE A 393 6.27 27.10 3.88
C ILE A 393 5.35 26.54 4.95
N LYS A 394 5.82 25.58 5.75
CA LYS A 394 5.02 25.00 6.84
C LYS A 394 4.63 26.05 7.88
N GLN A 395 5.56 26.91 8.27
CA GLN A 395 5.29 28.00 9.20
C GLN A 395 4.30 29.04 8.62
N LEU A 396 4.48 29.44 7.36
CA LEU A 396 3.58 30.36 6.67
C LEU A 396 2.17 29.79 6.56
N ASN A 397 2.02 28.51 6.21
CA ASN A 397 0.72 27.86 6.16
C ASN A 397 0.01 27.89 7.53
N ASN A 398 0.73 27.58 8.61
CA ASN A 398 0.16 27.65 9.95
C ASN A 398 -0.26 29.08 10.34
N ARG A 399 0.54 30.10 9.96
CA ARG A 399 0.16 31.51 10.17
C ARG A 399 -1.07 31.90 9.37
N VAL A 400 -1.17 31.49 8.12
CA VAL A 400 -2.37 31.71 7.28
C VAL A 400 -3.63 31.15 7.94
N LEU A 401 -3.52 30.02 8.64
CA LEU A 401 -4.66 29.40 9.34
C LEU A 401 -5.07 30.11 10.63
N GLN A 402 -4.13 30.78 11.30
CA GLN A 402 -4.35 31.47 12.57
C GLN A 402 -4.72 32.95 12.38
N GLU A 403 -4.36 33.54 11.23
CA GLU A 403 -4.59 34.94 10.95
C GLU A 403 -6.08 35.26 10.76
N VAL A 404 -6.60 36.18 11.57
CA VAL A 404 -8.01 36.62 11.53
C VAL A 404 -8.20 37.82 10.60
N ASN A 405 -7.16 38.66 10.42
CA ASN A 405 -7.25 39.85 9.58
C ASN A 405 -7.11 39.50 8.09
N GLN A 406 -8.17 39.73 7.31
CA GLN A 406 -8.23 39.41 5.88
C GLN A 406 -7.08 40.04 5.07
N ASN A 407 -6.70 41.28 5.37
CA ASN A 407 -5.62 41.96 4.65
C ASN A 407 -4.24 41.30 4.89
N ASN A 408 -4.02 40.80 6.11
CA ASN A 408 -2.81 40.06 6.46
C ASN A 408 -2.86 38.65 5.85
N THR A 409 -4.01 37.98 5.87
CA THR A 409 -4.20 36.66 5.25
C THR A 409 -3.85 36.69 3.76
N ILE A 410 -4.29 37.72 3.02
CA ILE A 410 -3.97 37.87 1.58
C ILE A 410 -2.45 37.98 1.37
N LYS A 411 -1.76 38.80 2.18
CA LYS A 411 -0.29 38.95 2.10
C LYS A 411 0.45 37.65 2.42
N LEU A 412 0.05 36.96 3.49
CA LEU A 412 0.66 35.69 3.89
C LEU A 412 0.42 34.59 2.84
N LYS A 413 -0.77 34.56 2.23
CA LYS A 413 -1.07 33.64 1.12
C LYS A 413 -0.19 33.91 -0.10
N ALA A 414 -0.01 35.18 -0.48
CA ALA A 414 0.86 35.55 -1.59
C ALA A 414 2.31 35.11 -1.33
N GLN A 415 2.83 35.33 -0.11
CA GLN A 415 4.16 34.86 0.31
C GLN A 415 4.28 33.33 0.27
N LEU A 416 3.24 32.61 0.71
CA LEU A 416 3.21 31.15 0.65
C LEU A 416 3.24 30.65 -0.80
N ASP A 417 2.42 31.21 -1.69
CA ASP A 417 2.37 30.84 -3.11
C ASP A 417 3.69 31.13 -3.83
N GLU A 418 4.31 32.27 -3.54
CA GLU A 418 5.62 32.67 -4.06
C GLU A 418 6.71 31.69 -3.62
N LEU A 419 6.84 31.45 -2.32
CA LEU A 419 7.85 30.55 -1.77
C LEU A 419 7.66 29.11 -2.23
N THR A 420 6.40 28.67 -2.39
CA THR A 420 6.07 27.35 -2.92
C THR A 420 6.52 27.19 -4.37
N THR A 421 6.27 28.22 -5.18
CA THR A 421 6.65 28.24 -6.60
C THR A 421 8.17 28.29 -6.75
N GLU A 422 8.85 29.13 -5.96
CA GLU A 422 10.31 29.20 -5.90
C GLU A 422 10.91 27.84 -5.53
N THR A 423 10.39 27.20 -4.49
CA THR A 423 10.86 25.87 -4.05
C THR A 423 10.69 24.83 -5.14
N SER A 424 9.56 24.83 -5.85
CA SER A 424 9.33 23.95 -7.00
C SER A 424 10.38 24.16 -8.11
N ASN A 425 10.69 25.43 -8.42
CA ASN A 425 11.70 25.78 -9.42
C ASN A 425 13.10 25.30 -9.01
N ILE A 426 13.48 25.47 -7.73
CA ILE A 426 14.77 25.00 -7.21
C ILE A 426 14.85 23.47 -7.28
N VAL A 427 13.78 22.76 -6.93
CA VAL A 427 13.73 21.30 -7.01
C VAL A 427 13.92 20.82 -8.46
N GLN A 428 13.24 21.45 -9.43
CA GLN A 428 13.40 21.12 -10.85
C GLN A 428 14.82 21.41 -11.35
N ALA A 429 15.37 22.57 -11.02
CA ALA A 429 16.74 22.94 -11.39
C ALA A 429 17.79 22.02 -10.76
N THR A 430 17.58 21.59 -9.51
CA THR A 430 18.47 20.64 -8.83
C THR A 430 18.43 19.27 -9.51
N ARG A 431 17.25 18.83 -9.95
CA ARG A 431 17.09 17.61 -10.76
C ARG A 431 17.83 17.71 -12.10
N ASP A 432 17.75 18.84 -12.79
CA ASP A 432 18.47 19.06 -14.04
C ASP A 432 19.99 19.10 -13.85
N ALA A 433 20.45 19.78 -12.81
CA ALA A 433 21.85 19.81 -12.40
C ALA A 433 22.36 18.39 -12.10
N LEU A 434 21.55 17.55 -11.47
CA LEU A 434 21.89 16.15 -11.18
C LEU A 434 22.01 15.31 -12.47
N LYS A 435 21.14 15.52 -13.46
CA LYS A 435 21.25 14.92 -14.80
C LYS A 435 22.55 15.34 -15.51
N VAL A 436 22.99 16.60 -15.32
CA VAL A 436 24.26 17.09 -15.84
C VAL A 436 25.45 16.46 -15.12
N LEU A 437 25.39 16.36 -13.78
CA LEU A 437 26.41 15.71 -12.95
C LEU A 437 26.62 14.25 -13.36
N GLN A 438 25.53 13.53 -13.68
CA GLN A 438 25.57 12.14 -14.17
C GLN A 438 26.37 11.99 -15.47
N LYS A 439 26.31 12.98 -16.36
CA LYS A 439 26.96 12.95 -17.68
C LYS A 439 28.46 13.19 -17.63
N SER A 440 29.01 13.57 -16.48
CA SER A 440 30.47 13.69 -16.30
C SER A 440 31.14 12.35 -16.63
N ARG A 441 32.28 12.37 -17.34
CA ARG A 441 33.02 11.15 -17.74
C ARG A 441 34.49 11.11 -17.29
N LYS A 442 35.01 12.21 -16.75
CA LYS A 442 36.43 12.34 -16.37
C LYS A 442 36.62 12.01 -14.89
N GLY A 443 37.76 11.44 -14.50
CA GLY A 443 38.07 11.03 -13.13
C GLY A 443 37.51 9.66 -12.71
N ASP A 444 37.82 9.26 -11.47
CA ASP A 444 37.46 7.93 -10.94
C ASP A 444 35.94 7.69 -10.97
N LYS A 445 35.56 6.53 -11.53
CA LYS A 445 34.17 6.12 -11.76
C LYS A 445 33.45 5.86 -10.43
N ASN A 446 34.14 5.25 -9.46
CA ASN A 446 33.55 4.87 -8.18
C ASN A 446 33.29 6.09 -7.30
N THR A 447 34.26 7.00 -7.22
CA THR A 447 34.10 8.27 -6.49
C THR A 447 32.92 9.09 -7.05
N ARG A 448 32.83 9.27 -8.38
CA ARG A 448 31.71 9.99 -8.99
C ARG A 448 30.36 9.33 -8.74
N LYS A 449 30.31 7.99 -8.81
CA LYS A 449 29.11 7.21 -8.48
C LYS A 449 28.60 7.52 -7.08
N GLY A 450 29.49 7.41 -6.08
CA GLY A 450 29.12 7.65 -4.69
C GLY A 450 28.62 9.08 -4.45
N GLN A 451 29.29 10.07 -5.04
CA GLN A 451 28.88 11.48 -4.93
C GLN A 451 27.54 11.76 -5.61
N TYR A 452 27.30 11.16 -6.78
CA TYR A 452 26.03 11.25 -7.49
C TYR A 452 24.89 10.62 -6.69
N GLU A 453 25.08 9.39 -6.20
CA GLU A 453 24.09 8.68 -5.37
C GLU A 453 23.78 9.43 -4.08
N PHE A 454 24.78 10.05 -3.45
CA PHE A 454 24.60 10.90 -2.28
C PHE A 454 23.69 12.10 -2.59
N CYS A 455 23.99 12.86 -3.64
CA CYS A 455 23.17 14.01 -4.04
C CYS A 455 21.75 13.59 -4.44
N LEU A 456 21.60 12.47 -5.16
CA LEU A 456 20.32 11.91 -5.58
C LEU A 456 19.44 11.53 -4.38
N LYS A 457 19.99 10.79 -3.42
CA LYS A 457 19.28 10.41 -2.19
C LYS A 457 18.89 11.63 -1.37
N LYS A 458 19.75 12.64 -1.28
CA LYS A 458 19.46 13.88 -0.55
C LYS A 458 18.29 14.65 -1.19
N LEU A 459 18.30 14.80 -2.52
CA LEU A 459 17.19 15.44 -3.25
C LEU A 459 15.89 14.65 -3.12
N GLN A 460 15.93 13.31 -3.17
CA GLN A 460 14.77 12.45 -2.93
C GLN A 460 14.16 12.69 -1.53
N ALA A 461 14.99 12.76 -0.49
CA ALA A 461 14.52 13.01 0.87
C ALA A 461 13.87 14.41 1.01
N ALA A 462 14.47 15.44 0.39
CA ALA A 462 13.92 16.78 0.37
C ALA A 462 12.59 16.85 -0.41
N ALA A 463 12.49 16.21 -1.57
CA ALA A 463 11.27 16.14 -2.37
C ALA A 463 10.14 15.40 -1.66
N GLY A 464 10.45 14.29 -0.98
CA GLY A 464 9.47 13.56 -0.15
C GLY A 464 8.96 14.40 1.02
N SER A 465 9.85 15.15 1.68
CA SER A 465 9.47 16.09 2.74
C SER A 465 8.58 17.22 2.22
N PHE A 466 8.88 17.74 1.02
CA PHE A 466 8.04 18.75 0.39
C PHE A 466 6.65 18.22 0.03
N LEU A 467 6.57 17.00 -0.50
CA LEU A 467 5.30 16.34 -0.80
C LEU A 467 4.43 16.14 0.45
N ASN A 468 5.04 15.83 1.60
CA ASN A 468 4.33 15.73 2.87
C ASN A 468 3.72 17.08 3.28
N VAL A 469 4.48 18.18 3.18
CA VAL A 469 3.96 19.52 3.47
C VAL A 469 2.85 19.92 2.48
N GLN A 470 2.99 19.60 1.20
CA GLN A 470 1.92 19.84 0.22
C GLN A 470 0.64 19.06 0.54
N ASN A 471 0.75 17.83 1.05
CA ASN A 471 -0.39 17.06 1.54
C ASN A 471 -1.08 17.73 2.73
N GLU A 472 -0.32 18.26 3.69
CA GLU A 472 -0.87 19.02 4.83
C GLU A 472 -1.64 20.27 4.33
N ILE A 473 -1.07 21.02 3.38
CA ILE A 473 -1.71 22.19 2.76
C ILE A 473 -2.98 21.80 2.01
N LYS A 474 -2.94 20.70 1.24
CA LYS A 474 -4.10 20.16 0.52
C LYS A 474 -5.26 19.86 1.45
N MET A 475 -5.01 19.15 2.57
CA MET A 475 -6.04 18.82 3.55
C MET A 475 -6.66 20.08 4.15
N SER A 476 -5.81 21.03 4.57
CA SER A 476 -6.25 22.33 5.10
C SER A 476 -7.13 23.10 4.13
N LYS A 477 -6.77 23.15 2.83
CA LYS A 477 -7.58 23.81 1.79
C LYS A 477 -8.92 23.10 1.56
N ARG A 478 -8.97 21.77 1.60
CA ARG A 478 -10.23 21.00 1.48
C ARG A 478 -11.19 21.28 2.63
N ASP A 479 -10.70 21.28 3.87
CA ASP A 479 -11.51 21.63 5.05
C ASP A 479 -12.07 23.05 4.96
N GLN A 480 -11.21 23.96 4.50
CA GLN A 480 -11.56 25.35 4.25
C GLN A 480 -12.66 25.49 3.20
N ILE A 481 -12.61 24.75 2.09
CA ILE A 481 -13.65 24.75 1.07
C ILE A 481 -14.94 24.15 1.62
N ALA A 482 -14.87 23.03 2.33
CA ALA A 482 -16.04 22.37 2.93
C ALA A 482 -16.78 23.29 3.90
N ARG A 483 -16.06 24.05 4.74
CA ARG A 483 -16.66 25.04 5.65
C ARG A 483 -17.37 26.15 4.89
N GLN A 484 -16.75 26.71 3.85
CA GLN A 484 -17.36 27.78 3.05
C GLN A 484 -18.57 27.27 2.25
N TYR A 485 -18.51 26.03 1.79
CA TYR A 485 -19.63 25.37 1.13
C TYR A 485 -20.83 25.21 2.07
N ARG A 486 -20.60 24.76 3.31
CA ARG A 486 -21.67 24.65 4.33
C ARG A 486 -22.28 26.01 4.69
N ILE A 487 -21.50 27.09 4.66
CA ILE A 487 -22.02 28.45 4.87
C ILE A 487 -22.90 28.88 3.68
N ALA A 488 -22.46 28.59 2.45
CA ALA A 488 -23.24 28.90 1.24
C ALA A 488 -24.52 28.06 1.15
N LYS A 489 -24.47 26.79 1.58
CA LYS A 489 -25.59 25.84 1.55
C LYS A 489 -25.66 25.03 2.86
N PRO A 490 -26.42 25.52 3.87
CA PRO A 490 -26.51 24.88 5.19
C PRO A 490 -27.08 23.45 5.19
N ASN A 491 -27.91 23.11 4.21
CA ASN A 491 -28.59 21.80 4.11
C ASN A 491 -27.83 20.78 3.24
N ALA A 492 -26.58 21.06 2.85
CA ALA A 492 -25.79 20.15 2.03
C ALA A 492 -25.44 18.86 2.78
N SER A 493 -25.61 17.72 2.13
CA SER A 493 -25.16 16.43 2.68
C SER A 493 -23.64 16.28 2.57
N GLU A 494 -23.02 15.43 3.41
CA GLU A 494 -21.57 15.21 3.36
C GLU A 494 -21.11 14.61 2.02
N HIS A 495 -21.96 13.78 1.41
CA HIS A 495 -21.73 13.24 0.07
C HIS A 495 -21.68 14.35 -0.97
N GLU A 496 -22.60 15.30 -0.90
CA GLU A 496 -22.66 16.45 -1.81
C GLU A 496 -21.44 17.37 -1.66
N ILE A 497 -20.97 17.60 -0.43
CA ILE A 497 -19.76 18.40 -0.17
C ILE A 497 -18.54 17.71 -0.79
N GLN A 498 -18.42 16.41 -0.60
CA GLN A 498 -17.32 15.62 -1.14
C GLN A 498 -17.36 15.56 -2.67
N GLU A 499 -18.55 15.42 -3.24
CA GLU A 499 -18.78 15.47 -4.69
C GLU A 499 -18.40 16.84 -5.24
N ALA A 500 -18.79 17.95 -4.60
CA ALA A 500 -18.42 19.30 -5.01
C ALA A 500 -16.90 19.55 -4.93
N LEU A 501 -16.22 19.00 -3.93
CA LEU A 501 -14.76 19.06 -3.81
C LEU A 501 -14.03 18.29 -4.93
N ASP A 502 -14.62 17.19 -5.40
CA ASP A 502 -14.01 16.26 -6.36
C ASP A 502 -14.39 16.57 -7.83
N SER A 503 -15.60 17.05 -8.09
CA SER A 503 -16.12 17.30 -9.44
C SER A 503 -15.67 18.65 -10.01
N GLY A 504 -15.45 19.66 -9.17
CA GLY A 504 -14.74 20.89 -9.55
C GLY A 504 -15.45 21.74 -10.61
N ARG A 505 -15.71 23.01 -10.28
CA ARG A 505 -16.24 24.08 -11.15
C ARG A 505 -17.66 23.88 -11.73
N ASP A 506 -18.04 22.73 -12.27
CA ASP A 506 -19.33 22.54 -12.96
C ASP A 506 -20.52 22.59 -11.99
N VAL A 507 -20.40 21.89 -10.86
CA VAL A 507 -21.39 21.90 -9.77
C VAL A 507 -21.55 23.31 -9.16
N PHE A 508 -20.47 24.12 -9.18
CA PHE A 508 -20.49 25.49 -8.64
C PHE A 508 -21.10 26.50 -9.61
N ALA A 509 -20.97 26.30 -10.92
CA ALA A 509 -21.55 27.18 -11.93
C ALA A 509 -23.08 27.12 -11.88
N GLU A 510 -23.65 25.93 -11.70
CA GLU A 510 -25.10 25.73 -11.53
C GLU A 510 -25.62 26.35 -10.22
N MET A 511 -24.83 26.28 -9.13
CA MET A 511 -25.16 26.95 -7.87
C MET A 511 -25.09 28.48 -7.94
N MET A 512 -24.15 29.04 -8.70
CA MET A 512 -24.09 30.49 -8.92
C MET A 512 -25.31 31.01 -9.68
N LEU A 513 -25.85 30.23 -10.62
CA LEU A 513 -27.03 30.60 -11.41
C LEU A 513 -28.34 30.50 -10.60
N SER A 514 -28.39 29.61 -9.62
CA SER A 514 -29.57 29.41 -8.75
C SER A 514 -29.56 30.29 -7.49
N SER A 515 -28.40 30.80 -7.08
CA SER A 515 -28.23 31.67 -5.92
C SER A 515 -28.75 33.10 -6.18
N ARG A 516 -29.84 33.48 -5.52
CA ARG A 516 -30.45 34.84 -5.65
C ARG A 516 -29.90 35.85 -4.65
N VAL A 517 -29.09 35.42 -3.67
CA VAL A 517 -28.63 36.27 -2.56
C VAL A 517 -27.19 36.74 -2.83
N ALA A 518 -26.96 38.06 -2.74
CA ALA A 518 -25.63 38.65 -2.97
C ALA A 518 -24.54 38.05 -2.05
N ASP A 519 -24.89 37.68 -0.82
CA ASP A 519 -23.96 37.06 0.13
C ASP A 519 -23.62 35.61 -0.26
N GLN A 520 -24.58 34.84 -0.77
CA GLN A 520 -24.32 33.48 -1.29
C GLN A 520 -23.37 33.54 -2.51
N GLN A 521 -23.55 34.53 -3.39
CA GLN A 521 -22.66 34.73 -4.54
C GLN A 521 -21.22 35.06 -4.14
N ARG A 522 -21.03 35.84 -3.07
CA ARG A 522 -19.70 36.13 -2.51
C ARG A 522 -19.03 34.88 -1.94
N GLN A 523 -19.78 34.04 -1.22
CA GLN A 523 -19.24 32.79 -0.66
C GLN A 523 -18.88 31.78 -1.77
N LEU A 524 -19.72 31.67 -2.81
CA LEU A 524 -19.43 30.81 -3.96
C LEU A 524 -18.19 31.27 -4.73
N SER A 525 -18.00 32.59 -4.88
CA SER A 525 -16.77 33.14 -5.51
C SER A 525 -15.52 32.81 -4.68
N ALA A 526 -15.62 32.90 -3.35
CA ALA A 526 -14.54 32.51 -2.45
C ALA A 526 -14.23 31.00 -2.52
N VAL A 527 -15.25 30.15 -2.66
CA VAL A 527 -15.08 28.71 -2.87
C VAL A 527 -14.35 28.42 -4.18
N GLN A 528 -14.70 29.09 -5.28
CA GLN A 528 -14.02 28.95 -6.57
C GLN A 528 -12.54 29.36 -6.49
N GLU A 529 -12.25 30.47 -5.82
CA GLU A 529 -10.87 30.91 -5.59
C GLU A 529 -10.07 29.85 -4.81
N ARG A 530 -10.64 29.29 -3.75
CA ARG A 530 -10.00 28.21 -2.98
C ARG A 530 -9.83 26.93 -3.79
N GLN A 531 -10.76 26.60 -4.68
CA GLN A 531 -10.60 25.46 -5.58
C GLN A 531 -9.45 25.67 -6.55
N LYS A 532 -9.28 26.89 -7.08
CA LYS A 532 -8.11 27.25 -7.91
C LYS A 532 -6.81 27.09 -7.13
N GLU A 533 -6.77 27.55 -5.88
CA GLU A 533 -5.62 27.34 -4.99
C GLU A 533 -5.36 25.84 -4.73
N LEU A 534 -6.40 25.03 -4.52
CA LEU A 534 -6.28 23.57 -4.34
C LEU A 534 -5.72 22.91 -5.60
N ASN A 535 -6.19 23.29 -6.78
CA ASN A 535 -5.70 22.75 -8.04
C ASN A 535 -4.21 23.04 -8.26
N LYS A 536 -3.72 24.24 -7.89
CA LYS A 536 -2.28 24.54 -7.92
C LYS A 536 -1.46 23.61 -7.02
N VAL A 537 -1.98 23.32 -5.83
CA VAL A 537 -1.32 22.37 -4.90
C VAL A 537 -1.28 20.97 -5.52
N LEU A 538 -2.39 20.51 -6.12
CA LEU A 538 -2.45 19.21 -6.78
C LEU A 538 -1.49 19.11 -7.98
N GLU A 539 -1.37 20.18 -8.78
CA GLU A 539 -0.41 20.27 -9.88
C GLU A 539 1.04 20.17 -9.36
N SER A 540 1.38 20.93 -8.32
CA SER A 540 2.70 20.84 -7.68
C SER A 540 2.98 19.45 -7.11
N MET A 541 2.00 18.81 -6.48
CA MET A 541 2.12 17.44 -5.99
C MET A 541 2.35 16.43 -7.12
N GLY A 542 1.63 16.55 -8.23
CA GLY A 542 1.81 15.70 -9.41
C GLY A 542 3.22 15.83 -9.98
N ALA A 543 3.72 17.06 -10.10
CA ALA A 543 5.08 17.33 -10.56
C ALA A 543 6.14 16.72 -9.62
N LEU A 544 5.94 16.79 -8.29
CA LEU A 544 6.83 16.18 -7.30
C LEU A 544 6.82 14.64 -7.36
N GLN A 545 5.65 14.04 -7.54
CA GLN A 545 5.51 12.59 -7.70
C GLN A 545 6.23 12.08 -8.95
N GLN A 546 6.03 12.76 -10.09
CA GLN A 546 6.75 12.46 -11.33
C GLN A 546 8.27 12.60 -11.13
N LEU A 547 8.70 13.66 -10.45
CA LEU A 547 10.12 13.88 -10.16
C LEU A 547 10.72 12.79 -9.28
N MET A 548 9.99 12.30 -8.26
CA MET A 548 10.45 11.17 -7.45
C MET A 548 10.55 9.87 -8.26
N GLN A 549 9.60 9.62 -9.17
CA GLN A 549 9.66 8.48 -10.08
C GLN A 549 10.88 8.57 -11.00
N GLU A 550 11.12 9.72 -11.64
CA GLU A 550 12.31 9.96 -12.46
C GLU A 550 13.61 9.72 -11.66
N MET A 551 13.67 10.14 -10.40
CA MET A 551 14.84 9.91 -9.55
C MET A 551 15.03 8.44 -9.19
N SER A 552 13.94 7.69 -8.96
CA SER A 552 14.00 6.25 -8.74
C SER A 552 14.55 5.52 -9.98
N ASP A 553 14.13 5.93 -11.18
CA ASP A 553 14.61 5.37 -12.43
C ASP A 553 16.10 5.69 -12.66
N MET A 554 16.54 6.89 -12.28
CA MET A 554 17.94 7.29 -12.36
C MET A 554 18.87 6.42 -11.48
N ILE A 555 18.41 5.95 -10.32
CA ILE A 555 19.18 4.99 -9.49
C ILE A 555 19.42 3.69 -10.28
N ASN A 556 18.38 3.15 -10.92
CA ASN A 556 18.43 1.87 -11.61
C ASN A 556 19.25 1.91 -12.92
N VAL A 557 19.23 3.05 -13.64
CA VAL A 557 19.92 3.19 -14.93
C VAL A 557 21.40 3.56 -14.78
N SER A 558 21.80 4.16 -13.65
CA SER A 558 23.04 4.94 -13.60
C SER A 558 24.36 4.18 -13.73
N PHE A 559 24.43 2.84 -13.63
CA PHE A 559 25.73 2.13 -13.71
C PHE A 559 25.77 0.77 -14.42
N PHE A 560 24.65 0.28 -14.97
CA PHE A 560 24.61 -1.00 -15.70
C PHE A 560 25.07 -0.94 -17.16
N GLY A 561 25.56 0.21 -17.63
CA GLY A 561 26.24 0.33 -18.92
C GLY A 561 27.73 -0.02 -18.81
N CYS A 562 28.04 -1.31 -18.68
CA CYS A 562 29.30 -1.92 -19.13
C CYS A 562 28.96 -3.19 -19.88
#